data_AF-A0A840PDT4-F1
#
_entry.id   AF-A0A840PDT4-F1
#
_cell.length_a   1.000
_cell.length_b   1.000
_cell.length_c   1.000
_cell.angle_alpha   90.00
_cell.angle_beta   90.00
_cell.angle_gamma   90.00
#
_symmetry.space_group_name_H-M   'P 1'
#
loop_
_entity.id
_entity.type
_entity.pdbx_description
1 polymer ?
#
loop_
_entity_poly.entity_id
_entity_poly.type
_entity_poly.pdbx_seq_one_letter_code
_entity_poly.pdbx_strand_id
1 'polypeptide(L)'
;MYVSKIAIQGVRGFCGPREASLDFVRRDGSHKGWTVLAGRNGSGKTTVLQAIALGIVGNYFVRDLSGWAGAPEGESSRICATVVQDQNFCGGPNFGPQDFELRWNDPENPYNPAHRTTKSTGPRTLRFGPGEKWFFAGYGPFRRFSPVAMGHGQQTRSAVYAGLRTPFDDDASLVEGVSWLIEQHLYTLEGRPGAAELLQVALTLLGDGMLPDGYKVTRVDSRGLWLEKDGVEIPLRQMSEGYRTVTALVVDMIRQMHVAYGGLRITPSVPGRRWNILVSSLWTRSRTISTSLGRRGSGSG
;
A
#
# COMPACT_ATOMS: atom_id res chain seq x y z
N MET A 1 1.80 -8.87 5.30
CA MET A 1 3.09 -8.95 4.60
C MET A 1 4.01 -7.92 5.21
N TYR A 2 5.28 -8.24 5.38
CA TYR A 2 6.29 -7.33 5.89
C TYR A 2 7.50 -7.34 4.97
N VAL A 3 8.13 -6.18 4.77
CA VAL A 3 9.48 -6.12 4.22
C VAL A 3 10.42 -6.46 5.38
N SER A 4 11.14 -7.57 5.29
CA SER A 4 12.05 -8.00 6.35
C SER A 4 13.47 -7.52 6.12
N LYS A 5 13.89 -7.37 4.87
CA LYS A 5 15.25 -6.95 4.52
C LYS A 5 15.26 -6.17 3.22
N ILE A 6 16.18 -5.22 3.10
CA ILE A 6 16.53 -4.56 1.84
C ILE A 6 18.05 -4.49 1.71
N ALA A 7 18.57 -4.91 0.56
CA ALA A 7 19.96 -4.75 0.17
C ALA A 7 20.05 -3.88 -1.10
N ILE A 8 20.96 -2.92 -1.11
CA ILE A 8 21.14 -1.94 -2.18
C ILE A 8 22.63 -1.86 -2.50
N GLN A 9 23.00 -2.17 -3.74
CA GLN A 9 24.39 -2.20 -4.21
C GLN A 9 24.51 -1.56 -5.59
N GLY A 10 25.49 -0.67 -5.75
CA GLY A 10 25.75 0.03 -7.01
C GLY A 10 24.62 0.93 -7.50
N VAL A 11 23.71 1.35 -6.61
CA VAL A 11 22.51 2.13 -6.98
C VAL A 11 22.58 3.52 -6.39
N ARG A 12 22.51 4.54 -7.26
CA ARG A 12 22.65 5.95 -6.88
C ARG A 12 23.87 6.18 -5.98
N GLY A 13 23.67 6.63 -4.74
CA GLY A 13 24.75 6.88 -3.77
C GLY A 13 25.21 5.66 -2.96
N PHE A 14 24.60 4.49 -3.17
CA PHE A 14 24.91 3.24 -2.45
C PHE A 14 25.94 2.41 -3.24
N CYS A 15 27.18 2.89 -3.32
CA CYS A 15 28.29 2.21 -4.01
C CYS A 15 29.48 1.99 -3.06
N GLY A 16 30.23 0.90 -3.26
CA GLY A 16 31.40 0.55 -2.46
C GLY A 16 31.11 0.52 -0.94
N PRO A 17 31.79 1.34 -0.12
CA PRO A 17 31.57 1.34 1.33
C PRO A 17 30.19 1.87 1.76
N ARG A 18 29.43 2.46 0.83
CA ARG A 18 28.07 2.95 1.08
C ARG A 18 26.98 1.96 0.71
N GLU A 19 27.33 0.77 0.23
CA GLU A 19 26.34 -0.30 0.07
C GLU A 19 25.57 -0.53 1.37
N ALA A 20 24.27 -0.78 1.26
CA ALA A 20 23.41 -0.93 2.42
C ALA A 20 22.74 -2.29 2.43
N SER A 21 22.73 -2.92 3.61
CA SER A 21 21.90 -4.08 3.92
C SER A 21 21.17 -3.79 5.22
N LEU A 22 19.90 -3.42 5.14
CA LEU A 22 19.06 -3.10 6.29
C LEU A 22 18.16 -4.28 6.62
N ASP A 23 18.19 -4.69 7.89
CA ASP A 23 17.29 -5.68 8.46
C ASP A 23 16.18 -4.98 9.26
N PHE A 24 14.93 -5.34 9.01
CA PHE A 24 13.75 -4.80 9.65
C PHE A 24 13.13 -5.77 10.68
N VAL A 25 13.73 -6.94 10.88
CA VAL A 25 13.39 -7.88 11.96
C VAL A 25 13.74 -7.26 13.30
N ARG A 26 12.79 -7.29 14.24
CA ARG A 26 12.99 -6.79 15.60
C ARG A 26 13.78 -7.81 16.43
N ARG A 27 14.30 -7.37 17.58
CA ARG A 27 15.07 -8.24 18.49
C ARG A 27 14.26 -9.45 18.99
N ASP A 28 12.94 -9.33 19.05
CA ASP A 28 12.01 -10.40 19.42
C ASP A 28 11.61 -11.30 18.23
N GLY A 29 12.21 -11.09 17.05
CA GLY A 29 11.89 -11.81 15.81
C GLY A 29 10.62 -11.31 15.10
N SER A 30 9.93 -10.30 15.65
CA SER A 30 8.73 -9.76 15.02
C SER A 30 9.06 -8.76 13.90
N HIS A 31 8.07 -8.42 13.10
CA HIS A 31 8.17 -7.38 12.06
C HIS A 31 7.21 -6.20 12.28
N LYS A 32 6.37 -6.27 13.33
CA LYS A 32 5.34 -5.28 13.62
C LYS A 32 5.96 -4.02 14.22
N GLY A 33 5.47 -2.87 13.80
CA GLY A 33 5.82 -1.57 14.37
C GLY A 33 6.32 -0.57 13.34
N TRP A 34 6.96 0.49 13.84
CA TRP A 34 7.43 1.63 13.03
C TRP A 34 8.94 1.56 12.87
N THR A 35 9.42 1.67 11.62
CA THR A 35 10.84 1.81 11.32
C THR A 35 11.10 3.23 10.86
N VAL A 36 11.98 3.94 11.57
CA VAL A 36 12.30 5.34 11.27
C VAL A 36 13.70 5.41 10.66
N LEU A 37 13.79 5.89 9.42
CA LEU A 37 15.06 6.20 8.76
C LEU A 37 15.37 7.69 8.96
N ALA A 38 16.34 7.99 9.82
CA ALA A 38 16.78 9.35 10.11
C ALA A 38 18.18 9.60 9.55
N GLY A 39 18.45 10.83 9.13
CA GLY A 39 19.74 11.22 8.55
C GLY A 39 19.67 12.56 7.86
N ARG A 40 20.83 13.14 7.53
CA ARG A 40 20.95 14.43 6.83
C ARG A 40 20.31 14.37 5.43
N ASN A 41 19.99 15.53 4.86
CA ASN A 41 19.59 15.60 3.46
C ASN A 41 20.70 15.03 2.55
N GLY A 42 20.31 14.30 1.51
CA GLY A 42 21.25 13.58 0.64
C GLY A 42 21.76 12.24 1.20
N SER A 43 21.38 11.83 2.42
CA SER A 43 21.84 10.55 3.01
C SER A 43 21.20 9.29 2.41
N GLY A 44 20.38 9.42 1.35
CA GLY A 44 19.75 8.28 0.68
C GLY A 44 18.43 7.77 1.26
N LYS A 45 17.80 8.45 2.24
CA LYS A 45 16.52 8.04 2.86
C LYS A 45 15.42 7.77 1.82
N THR A 46 15.18 8.72 0.91
CA THR A 46 14.20 8.59 -0.17
C THR A 46 14.59 7.47 -1.12
N THR A 47 15.89 7.30 -1.40
CA THR A 47 16.39 6.21 -2.23
C THR A 47 16.14 4.83 -1.61
N VAL A 48 16.24 4.67 -0.29
CA VAL A 48 15.87 3.41 0.38
C VAL A 48 14.38 3.12 0.19
N LEU A 49 13.51 4.11 0.38
CA LEU A 49 12.06 3.94 0.20
C LEU A 49 11.70 3.58 -1.24
N GLN A 50 12.26 4.30 -2.21
CA GLN A 50 12.11 4.02 -3.64
C GLN A 50 12.69 2.65 -4.01
N ALA A 51 13.82 2.24 -3.41
CA ALA A 51 14.43 0.94 -3.64
C ALA A 51 13.56 -0.21 -3.13
N ILE A 52 12.88 -0.06 -1.98
CA ILE A 52 11.90 -1.06 -1.51
C ILE A 52 10.78 -1.24 -2.55
N ALA A 53 10.23 -0.13 -3.06
CA ALA A 53 9.18 -0.18 -4.09
C ALA A 53 9.67 -0.86 -5.37
N LEU A 54 10.83 -0.45 -5.90
CA LEU A 54 11.45 -1.04 -7.10
C LEU A 54 11.83 -2.50 -6.93
N GLY A 55 12.39 -2.88 -5.78
CA GLY A 55 12.78 -4.25 -5.49
C GLY A 55 11.58 -5.19 -5.48
N ILE A 56 10.46 -4.79 -4.86
CA ILE A 56 9.26 -5.63 -4.76
C ILE A 56 8.48 -5.67 -6.07
N VAL A 57 8.19 -4.51 -6.66
CA VAL A 57 7.26 -4.39 -7.78
C VAL A 57 7.96 -4.48 -9.14
N GLY A 58 9.25 -4.15 -9.21
CA GLY A 58 10.01 -4.10 -10.46
C GLY A 58 9.99 -2.72 -11.11
N ASN A 59 10.19 -2.67 -12.43
CA ASN A 59 10.34 -1.43 -13.20
C ASN A 59 9.08 -0.97 -13.94
N TYR A 60 7.98 -1.74 -13.92
CA TYR A 60 6.78 -1.51 -14.74
C TYR A 60 6.07 -0.16 -14.53
N PHE A 61 6.39 0.52 -13.43
CA PHE A 61 5.70 1.72 -12.99
C PHE A 61 6.62 2.95 -13.06
N VAL A 62 7.93 2.80 -13.28
CA VAL A 62 8.86 3.94 -13.41
C VAL A 62 9.23 4.10 -14.89
N ARG A 63 9.10 5.32 -15.42
CA ARG A 63 9.37 5.61 -16.84
C ARG A 63 10.84 5.48 -17.22
N ASP A 64 11.73 5.91 -16.32
CA ASP A 64 13.16 5.96 -16.58
C ASP A 64 13.95 5.54 -15.34
N LEU A 65 14.76 4.50 -15.51
CA LEU A 65 15.67 3.94 -14.51
C LEU A 65 17.13 3.99 -14.97
N SER A 66 17.44 4.67 -16.07
CA SER A 66 18.80 4.81 -16.58
C SER A 66 19.71 5.50 -15.55
N GLY A 67 19.22 6.57 -14.91
CA GLY A 67 19.94 7.31 -13.87
C GLY A 67 20.00 6.63 -12.48
N TRP A 68 19.55 5.38 -12.36
CA TRP A 68 19.61 4.65 -11.08
C TRP A 68 20.89 3.84 -10.90
N ALA A 69 21.50 3.37 -11.99
CA ALA A 69 22.81 2.71 -11.93
C ALA A 69 23.87 3.74 -11.49
N GLY A 70 24.52 3.47 -10.36
CA GLY A 70 25.58 4.32 -9.81
C GLY A 70 26.96 3.65 -9.79
N ALA A 71 27.04 2.39 -10.24
CA ALA A 71 28.30 1.66 -10.35
C ALA A 71 28.99 1.98 -11.70
N PRO A 72 30.33 1.92 -11.78
CA PRO A 72 31.07 2.06 -13.03
C PRO A 72 30.59 1.06 -14.10
N GLU A 73 30.82 1.37 -15.39
CA GLU A 73 30.55 0.44 -16.49
C GLU A 73 31.22 -0.92 -16.24
N GLY A 74 30.44 -2.00 -16.28
CA GLY A 74 30.88 -3.37 -16.04
C GLY A 74 30.59 -3.90 -14.63
N GLU A 75 30.27 -3.05 -13.65
CA GLU A 75 29.79 -3.49 -12.34
C GLU A 75 28.25 -3.66 -12.34
N SER A 76 27.76 -4.69 -11.65
CA SER A 76 26.32 -4.93 -11.57
C SER A 76 25.69 -4.19 -10.40
N SER A 77 24.78 -3.27 -10.70
CA SER A 77 23.92 -2.63 -9.70
C SER A 77 22.72 -3.52 -9.40
N ARG A 78 22.34 -3.66 -8.13
CA ARG A 78 21.15 -4.42 -7.72
C ARG A 78 20.45 -3.89 -6.50
N ILE A 79 19.16 -4.19 -6.43
CA ILE A 79 18.30 -4.02 -5.26
C ILE A 79 17.69 -5.38 -4.95
N CYS A 80 17.79 -5.85 -3.72
CA CYS A 80 17.17 -7.08 -3.26
C CYS A 80 16.27 -6.81 -2.05
N ALA A 81 14.97 -7.04 -2.19
CA ALA A 81 13.99 -6.87 -1.12
C ALA A 81 13.42 -8.23 -0.70
N THR A 82 13.49 -8.54 0.59
CA THR A 82 12.88 -9.74 1.16
C THR A 82 11.53 -9.40 1.75
N VAL A 83 10.50 -10.14 1.34
CA VAL A 83 9.13 -10.02 1.85
C VAL A 83 8.73 -11.31 2.56
N VAL A 84 8.11 -11.16 3.73
CA VAL A 84 7.60 -12.26 4.55
C VAL A 84 6.10 -12.09 4.81
N GLN A 85 5.39 -13.21 4.91
CA GLN A 85 3.96 -13.23 5.17
C GLN A 85 3.66 -13.27 6.67
N ASP A 86 2.69 -12.48 7.12
CA ASP A 86 2.10 -12.66 8.46
C ASP A 86 0.91 -13.60 8.33
N GLN A 87 1.06 -14.83 8.79
CA GLN A 87 0.00 -15.83 8.70
C GLN A 87 -1.26 -15.46 9.51
N ASN A 88 -1.15 -14.58 10.51
CA ASN A 88 -2.30 -14.15 11.33
C ASN A 88 -3.18 -13.12 10.62
N PHE A 89 -2.67 -12.45 9.59
CA PHE A 89 -3.37 -11.35 8.90
C PHE A 89 -3.55 -11.58 7.42
N CYS A 90 -2.64 -12.31 6.78
CA CYS A 90 -2.72 -12.61 5.35
C CYS A 90 -3.54 -13.88 5.17
N GLY A 91 -4.87 -13.74 5.05
CA GLY A 91 -5.72 -14.80 4.54
C GLY A 91 -5.32 -15.13 3.10
N GLY A 92 -5.05 -16.41 2.81
CA GLY A 92 -4.63 -16.84 1.48
C GLY A 92 -3.55 -17.93 1.49
N PRO A 93 -2.93 -18.20 0.32
CA PRO A 93 -1.87 -19.18 0.21
C PRO A 93 -0.66 -18.77 1.07
N ASN A 94 0.05 -19.76 1.61
CA ASN A 94 1.35 -19.53 2.22
C ASN A 94 2.39 -19.36 1.11
N PHE A 95 3.07 -18.21 1.08
CA PHE A 95 4.15 -17.94 0.14
C PHE A 95 5.53 -18.11 0.78
N GLY A 96 5.63 -18.22 2.10
CA GLY A 96 6.91 -18.17 2.81
C GLY A 96 7.70 -16.88 2.54
N PRO A 97 8.95 -16.80 3.03
CA PRO A 97 9.89 -15.76 2.63
C PRO A 97 10.19 -15.79 1.12
N GLN A 98 10.16 -14.61 0.50
CA GLN A 98 10.42 -14.37 -0.92
C GLN A 98 11.43 -13.25 -1.09
N ASP A 99 12.46 -13.47 -1.92
CA ASP A 99 13.44 -12.45 -2.30
C ASP A 99 13.17 -11.97 -3.72
N PHE A 100 13.00 -10.65 -3.87
CA PHE A 100 12.81 -9.99 -5.15
C PHE A 100 14.05 -9.15 -5.47
N GLU A 101 14.61 -9.36 -6.66
CA GLU A 101 15.80 -8.66 -7.13
C GLU A 101 15.47 -7.84 -8.37
N LEU A 102 15.90 -6.57 -8.36
CA LEU A 102 15.99 -5.72 -9.55
C LEU A 102 17.47 -5.47 -9.85
N ARG A 103 17.93 -5.87 -11.03
CA ARG A 103 19.34 -5.80 -11.43
C ARG A 103 19.53 -5.01 -12.72
N TRP A 104 20.52 -4.11 -12.72
CA TRP A 104 20.99 -3.42 -13.94
C TRP A 104 22.21 -4.13 -14.50
N ASN A 105 22.48 -3.90 -15.79
CA ASN A 105 23.58 -4.51 -16.53
C ASN A 105 23.51 -6.05 -16.47
N ASP A 106 22.30 -6.60 -16.53
CA ASP A 106 22.13 -8.04 -16.62
C ASP A 106 22.52 -8.50 -18.04
N PRO A 107 23.41 -9.49 -18.22
CA PRO A 107 23.78 -9.98 -19.55
C PRO A 107 22.58 -10.43 -20.40
N GLU A 108 21.50 -10.90 -19.76
CA GLU A 108 20.28 -11.33 -20.44
C GLU A 108 19.39 -10.15 -20.85
N ASN A 109 19.54 -8.99 -20.20
CA ASN A 109 18.77 -7.77 -20.47
C ASN A 109 19.63 -6.51 -20.24
N PRO A 110 20.52 -6.16 -21.20
CA PRO A 110 21.48 -5.09 -21.00
C PRO A 110 20.84 -3.68 -21.03
N TYR A 111 19.68 -3.52 -21.67
CA TYR A 111 19.05 -2.22 -21.87
C TYR A 111 18.00 -1.86 -20.81
N ASN A 112 17.42 -2.86 -20.13
CA ASN A 112 16.41 -2.65 -19.08
C ASN A 112 16.77 -3.43 -17.83
N PRO A 113 16.53 -2.89 -16.62
CA PRO A 113 16.80 -3.64 -15.41
C PRO A 113 15.89 -4.88 -15.34
N ALA A 114 16.49 -6.03 -15.06
CA ALA A 114 15.80 -7.31 -14.94
C ALA A 114 15.22 -7.46 -13.53
N HIS A 115 13.91 -7.69 -13.45
CA HIS A 115 13.21 -7.99 -12.18
C HIS A 115 12.92 -9.49 -12.09
N ARG A 116 13.30 -10.13 -10.98
CA ARG A 116 13.11 -11.56 -10.77
C ARG A 116 12.92 -11.91 -9.30
N THR A 117 12.28 -13.05 -9.06
CA THR A 117 12.26 -13.67 -7.72
C THR A 117 13.47 -14.61 -7.62
N THR A 118 14.41 -14.33 -6.73
CA THR A 118 15.66 -15.09 -6.59
C THR A 118 15.58 -16.20 -5.55
N LYS A 119 14.71 -16.05 -4.55
CA LYS A 119 14.47 -17.07 -3.53
C LYS A 119 12.98 -17.18 -3.23
N SER A 120 12.49 -18.42 -3.24
CA SER A 120 11.10 -18.75 -2.96
C SER A 120 11.08 -20.00 -2.07
N THR A 121 10.67 -19.86 -0.81
CA THR A 121 10.68 -20.99 0.15
C THR A 121 9.30 -21.58 0.41
N GLY A 122 8.23 -20.90 0.00
CA GLY A 122 6.87 -21.40 0.11
C GLY A 122 6.40 -22.22 -1.09
N PRO A 123 5.25 -22.90 -0.96
CA PRO A 123 4.66 -23.73 -2.02
C PRO A 123 4.16 -22.94 -3.23
N ARG A 124 4.09 -21.60 -3.13
CA ARG A 124 3.74 -20.70 -4.23
C ARG A 124 4.68 -19.51 -4.24
N THR A 125 4.94 -18.99 -5.44
CA THR A 125 5.71 -17.77 -5.65
C THR A 125 4.77 -16.58 -5.73
N LEU A 126 5.09 -15.53 -4.98
CA LEU A 126 4.43 -14.23 -5.10
C LEU A 126 4.79 -13.59 -6.42
N ARG A 127 3.79 -13.12 -7.16
CA ARG A 127 3.99 -12.34 -8.38
C ARG A 127 3.42 -10.94 -8.19
N PHE A 128 4.20 -9.96 -8.61
CA PHE A 128 3.80 -8.56 -8.65
C PHE A 128 3.94 -8.10 -10.10
N GLY A 129 2.86 -7.56 -10.68
CA GLY A 129 2.85 -7.17 -12.08
C GLY A 129 1.47 -6.73 -12.57
N PRO A 130 1.36 -6.28 -13.83
CA PRO A 130 0.09 -5.91 -14.44
C PRO A 130 -0.93 -7.06 -14.36
N GLY A 131 -2.13 -6.78 -13.84
CA GLY A 131 -3.19 -7.78 -13.67
C GLY A 131 -3.23 -8.44 -12.28
N GLU A 132 -2.14 -8.39 -11.51
CA GLU A 132 -2.12 -8.85 -10.12
C GLU A 132 -2.72 -7.80 -9.18
N LYS A 133 -3.59 -8.24 -8.26
CA LYS A 133 -4.40 -7.37 -7.39
C LYS A 133 -3.78 -7.20 -6.00
N TRP A 134 -2.54 -6.74 -5.94
CA TRP A 134 -1.88 -6.40 -4.67
C TRP A 134 -1.97 -4.90 -4.39
N PHE A 135 -2.32 -4.54 -3.16
CA PHE A 135 -2.29 -3.16 -2.71
C PHE A 135 -0.87 -2.77 -2.27
N PHE A 136 -0.37 -1.69 -2.87
CA PHE A 136 0.85 -1.01 -2.47
C PHE A 136 0.55 0.47 -2.30
N ALA A 137 1.09 1.08 -1.25
CA ALA A 137 1.05 2.52 -1.06
C ALA A 137 2.39 3.01 -0.52
N GLY A 138 2.93 4.06 -1.13
CA GLY A 138 4.16 4.73 -0.73
C GLY A 138 3.94 6.23 -0.82
N TYR A 139 4.38 6.94 0.22
CA TYR A 139 4.10 8.37 0.37
C TYR A 139 5.39 9.19 0.45
N GLY A 140 5.57 10.09 -0.51
CA GLY A 140 6.68 11.05 -0.56
C GLY A 140 6.53 12.23 0.41
N PRO A 141 7.53 13.13 0.47
CA PRO A 141 7.55 14.28 1.39
C PRO A 141 6.52 15.36 1.00
N PHE A 142 6.28 15.56 -0.30
CA PHE A 142 5.31 16.54 -0.77
C PHE A 142 3.92 15.93 -0.81
N ARG A 143 3.11 16.33 0.16
CA ARG A 143 1.68 15.99 0.25
C ARG A 143 0.84 17.17 -0.22
N ARG A 144 1.23 17.78 -1.34
CA ARG A 144 0.48 18.93 -1.88
C ARG A 144 -0.86 18.43 -2.39
N PHE A 145 -1.92 19.14 -2.05
CA PHE A 145 -3.26 18.90 -2.55
C PHE A 145 -3.41 19.52 -3.93
N SER A 146 -3.84 18.74 -4.92
CA SER A 146 -4.22 19.29 -6.23
C SER A 146 -5.58 18.76 -6.65
N PRO A 147 -6.54 19.66 -6.95
CA PRO A 147 -7.83 19.31 -7.55
C PRO A 147 -7.66 18.63 -8.92
N VAL A 148 -6.53 18.89 -9.61
CA VAL A 148 -6.25 18.48 -11.00
C VAL A 148 -5.90 16.99 -11.11
N ALA A 149 -5.71 16.29 -9.99
CA ALA A 149 -5.43 14.85 -10.02
C ALA A 149 -6.65 13.99 -10.39
N MET A 150 -7.86 14.58 -10.43
CA MET A 150 -9.10 13.96 -10.94
C MET A 150 -9.15 13.96 -12.47
N GLY A 151 -8.05 13.59 -13.13
CA GLY A 151 -8.01 13.43 -14.57
C GLY A 151 -8.41 12.01 -14.95
N HIS A 152 -9.61 11.83 -15.52
CA HIS A 152 -10.05 10.60 -16.20
C HIS A 152 -9.18 10.18 -17.42
N GLY A 153 -8.00 10.78 -17.62
CA GLY A 153 -7.14 10.64 -18.80
C GLY A 153 -5.91 9.76 -18.67
N GLN A 154 -5.63 9.15 -17.50
CA GLN A 154 -4.48 8.24 -17.33
C GLN A 154 -4.90 6.85 -16.87
N GLN A 155 -5.88 6.29 -17.57
CA GLN A 155 -6.36 4.90 -17.45
C GLN A 155 -5.32 3.84 -17.85
N THR A 156 -4.11 4.21 -18.30
CA THR A 156 -3.13 3.26 -18.87
C THR A 156 -2.04 2.80 -17.89
N ARG A 157 -2.03 3.26 -16.63
CA ARG A 157 -1.01 2.87 -15.65
C ARG A 157 -1.61 1.99 -14.57
N SER A 158 -0.94 0.88 -14.27
CA SER A 158 -1.42 -0.13 -13.33
C SER A 158 -1.80 0.50 -11.97
N ALA A 159 -2.81 -0.06 -11.29
CA ALA A 159 -3.19 0.32 -9.93
C ALA A 159 -1.98 0.44 -8.97
N VAL A 160 -0.96 -0.38 -9.24
CA VAL A 160 0.32 -0.40 -8.52
C VAL A 160 1.10 0.92 -8.66
N TYR A 161 1.13 1.54 -9.86
CA TYR A 161 1.78 2.84 -10.03
C TYR A 161 1.06 3.95 -9.26
N ALA A 162 -0.27 3.92 -9.26
CA ALA A 162 -1.05 4.97 -8.59
C ALA A 162 -0.72 5.04 -7.09
N GLY A 163 -0.53 3.90 -6.43
CA GLY A 163 -0.18 3.86 -5.00
C GLY A 163 1.29 4.18 -4.68
N LEU A 164 2.20 4.03 -5.65
CA LEU A 164 3.63 4.25 -5.48
C LEU A 164 4.15 5.50 -6.20
N ARG A 165 3.27 6.40 -6.63
CA ARG A 165 3.67 7.56 -7.45
C ARG A 165 4.46 8.60 -6.66
N THR A 166 3.95 9.01 -5.50
CA THR A 166 4.48 10.18 -4.76
C THR A 166 5.92 10.07 -4.25
N PRO A 167 6.50 8.88 -3.99
CA PRO A 167 7.92 8.78 -3.69
C PRO A 167 8.82 9.04 -4.90
N PHE A 168 8.31 8.96 -6.14
CA PHE A 168 9.10 9.06 -7.39
C PHE A 168 8.83 10.35 -8.17
N ASP A 169 7.80 11.09 -7.81
CA ASP A 169 7.34 12.29 -8.49
C ASP A 169 7.02 13.34 -7.42
N ASP A 170 7.93 14.30 -7.23
CA ASP A 170 7.80 15.35 -6.22
C ASP A 170 6.65 16.33 -6.53
N ASP A 171 6.22 16.38 -7.79
CA ASP A 171 5.06 17.15 -8.25
C ASP A 171 3.75 16.35 -8.15
N ALA A 172 3.81 15.07 -7.79
CA ALA A 172 2.63 14.25 -7.57
C ALA A 172 1.90 14.70 -6.30
N SER A 173 0.82 15.44 -6.49
CA SER A 173 -0.13 15.73 -5.43
C SER A 173 -0.87 14.47 -4.98
N LEU A 174 -1.16 14.41 -3.69
CA LEU A 174 -2.21 13.50 -3.21
C LEU A 174 -3.51 13.94 -3.87
N VAL A 175 -4.25 12.96 -4.40
CA VAL A 175 -5.63 13.19 -4.87
C VAL A 175 -6.39 13.84 -3.72
N GLU A 176 -7.15 14.89 -4.01
CA GLU A 176 -8.03 15.50 -3.05
C GLU A 176 -9.09 14.48 -2.60
N GLY A 177 -8.77 13.72 -1.54
CA GLY A 177 -9.56 12.56 -1.10
C GLY A 177 -11.01 12.94 -0.76
N VAL A 178 -11.24 14.18 -0.34
CA VAL A 178 -12.59 14.70 -0.09
C VAL A 178 -13.44 14.69 -1.36
N SER A 179 -12.89 15.12 -2.50
CA SER A 179 -13.59 15.13 -3.78
C SER A 179 -13.98 13.71 -4.22
N TRP A 180 -13.13 12.71 -3.93
CA TRP A 180 -13.49 11.30 -4.14
C TRP A 180 -14.62 10.84 -3.22
N LEU A 181 -14.62 11.23 -1.94
CA LEU A 181 -15.73 10.92 -1.02
C LEU A 181 -17.05 11.56 -1.46
N ILE A 182 -17.01 12.79 -1.99
CA ILE A 182 -18.19 13.46 -2.56
C ILE A 182 -18.71 12.66 -3.76
N GLU A 183 -17.82 12.19 -4.63
CA GLU A 183 -18.20 11.33 -5.78
C GLU A 183 -18.82 10.00 -5.31
N GLN A 184 -18.26 9.34 -4.30
CA GLN A 184 -18.86 8.11 -3.74
C GLN A 184 -20.22 8.37 -3.08
N HIS A 185 -20.40 9.54 -2.47
CA HIS A 185 -21.70 9.98 -1.96
C HIS A 185 -22.71 10.18 -3.09
N LEU A 186 -22.32 10.82 -4.19
CA LEU A 186 -23.16 10.95 -5.38
C LEU A 186 -23.53 9.57 -5.96
N TYR A 187 -22.59 8.65 -6.08
CA TYR A 187 -22.85 7.28 -6.53
C TYR A 187 -23.82 6.52 -5.63
N THR A 188 -23.81 6.82 -4.33
CA THR A 188 -24.79 6.28 -3.39
C THR A 188 -26.20 6.82 -3.69
N LEU A 189 -26.33 8.12 -3.98
CA LEU A 189 -27.60 8.75 -4.36
C LEU A 189 -28.12 8.26 -5.72
N GLU A 190 -27.22 7.94 -6.65
CA GLU A 190 -27.54 7.32 -7.95
C GLU A 190 -27.90 5.83 -7.84
N GLY A 191 -27.77 5.21 -6.65
CA GLY A 191 -28.05 3.80 -6.45
C GLY A 191 -27.00 2.86 -7.09
N ARG A 192 -25.76 3.32 -7.28
CA ARG A 192 -24.70 2.46 -7.84
C ARG A 192 -24.35 1.32 -6.86
N PRO A 193 -24.27 0.06 -7.33
CA PRO A 193 -23.93 -1.08 -6.48
C PRO A 193 -22.57 -0.91 -5.78
N GLY A 194 -22.51 -1.16 -4.48
CA GLY A 194 -21.26 -1.13 -3.69
C GLY A 194 -20.81 0.26 -3.23
N ALA A 195 -21.41 1.34 -3.73
CA ALA A 195 -21.01 2.71 -3.38
C ALA A 195 -21.33 3.05 -1.92
N ALA A 196 -22.50 2.66 -1.44
CA ALA A 196 -22.94 2.88 -0.06
C ALA A 196 -22.02 2.17 0.94
N GLU A 197 -21.70 0.90 0.66
CA GLU A 197 -20.81 0.10 1.50
C GLU A 197 -19.39 0.66 1.52
N LEU A 198 -18.87 1.07 0.36
CA LEU A 198 -17.54 1.67 0.26
C LEU A 198 -17.46 3.00 1.03
N LEU A 199 -18.48 3.86 0.89
CA LEU A 199 -18.55 5.12 1.61
C LEU A 199 -18.64 4.88 3.11
N GLN A 200 -19.47 3.94 3.56
CA GLN A 200 -19.57 3.58 4.97
C GLN A 200 -18.24 3.06 5.53
N VAL A 201 -17.53 2.22 4.77
CA VAL A 201 -16.17 1.76 5.13
C VAL A 201 -15.23 2.97 5.29
N ALA A 202 -15.26 3.90 4.36
CA ALA A 202 -14.41 5.08 4.41
C ALA A 202 -14.69 5.96 5.64
N LEU A 203 -15.96 6.27 5.91
CA LEU A 203 -16.36 7.09 7.07
C LEU A 203 -16.05 6.39 8.39
N THR A 204 -16.24 5.06 8.47
CA THR A 204 -15.94 4.27 9.68
C THR A 204 -14.45 4.26 9.99
N LEU A 205 -13.59 4.06 8.99
CA LEU A 205 -12.13 4.08 9.18
C LEU A 205 -11.61 5.47 9.55
N LEU A 206 -12.17 6.52 8.96
CA LEU A 206 -11.82 7.89 9.33
C LEU A 206 -12.28 8.24 10.75
N GLY A 207 -13.42 7.72 11.19
CA GLY A 207 -13.97 7.92 12.53
C GLY A 207 -13.31 7.11 13.64
N ASP A 208 -12.43 6.14 13.33
CA ASP A 208 -11.82 5.25 14.33
C ASP A 208 -10.58 5.83 15.01
N GLY A 209 -10.70 7.03 15.59
CA GLY A 209 -9.61 7.65 16.36
C GLY A 209 -8.36 7.99 15.54
N MET A 210 -8.47 7.96 14.20
CA MET A 210 -7.39 8.36 13.28
C MET A 210 -7.21 9.88 13.25
N LEU A 211 -8.27 10.63 13.59
CA LEU A 211 -8.20 12.07 13.76
C LEU A 211 -7.74 12.41 15.18
N PRO A 212 -6.83 13.39 15.35
CA PRO A 212 -6.43 13.87 16.67
C PRO A 212 -7.61 14.39 17.49
N ASP A 213 -7.41 14.54 18.80
CA ASP A 213 -8.29 15.26 19.74
C ASP A 213 -9.76 14.82 19.80
N GLY A 214 -10.06 13.58 19.38
CA GLY A 214 -11.38 12.96 19.55
C GLY A 214 -12.44 13.36 18.53
N TYR A 215 -12.07 14.05 17.44
CA TYR A 215 -13.00 14.39 16.36
C TYR A 215 -13.56 13.11 15.70
N LYS A 216 -14.87 13.12 15.44
CA LYS A 216 -15.56 12.04 14.72
C LYS A 216 -16.00 12.52 13.35
N VAL A 217 -15.90 11.65 12.35
CA VAL A 217 -16.50 11.92 11.05
C VAL A 217 -18.00 11.65 11.13
N THR A 218 -18.84 12.63 10.77
CA THR A 218 -20.30 12.48 10.79
C THR A 218 -20.88 12.19 9.42
N ARG A 219 -20.55 13.01 8.43
CA ARG A 219 -21.14 12.94 7.09
C ARG A 219 -20.25 13.55 6.02
N VAL A 220 -20.56 13.20 4.78
CA VAL A 220 -20.09 13.88 3.58
C VAL A 220 -21.30 14.41 2.82
N ASP A 221 -21.21 15.62 2.29
CA ASP A 221 -22.19 16.20 1.38
C ASP A 221 -21.48 16.87 0.20
N SER A 222 -22.22 17.53 -0.70
CA SER A 222 -21.66 18.27 -1.82
C SER A 222 -20.68 19.39 -1.43
N ARG A 223 -20.67 19.82 -0.15
CA ARG A 223 -19.76 20.85 0.37
C ARG A 223 -18.49 20.27 0.99
N GLY A 224 -18.43 18.95 1.21
CA GLY A 224 -17.26 18.24 1.69
C GLY A 224 -17.51 17.32 2.89
N LEU A 225 -16.43 17.00 3.59
CA LEU A 225 -16.44 16.16 4.78
C LEU A 225 -16.70 16.98 6.05
N TRP A 226 -17.57 16.49 6.92
CA TRP A 226 -17.95 17.12 8.18
C TRP A 226 -17.46 16.29 9.36
N LEU A 227 -16.92 17.00 10.35
CA LEU A 227 -16.45 16.45 11.60
C LEU A 227 -17.32 16.95 12.75
N GLU A 228 -17.42 16.19 13.83
CA GLU A 228 -18.07 16.60 15.06
C GLU A 228 -17.09 16.49 16.23
N LYS A 229 -17.15 17.48 17.11
CA LYS A 229 -16.56 17.43 18.45
C LYS A 229 -17.47 18.17 19.43
N ASP A 230 -17.74 17.54 20.57
CA ASP A 230 -18.55 18.12 21.65
C ASP A 230 -19.92 18.66 21.17
N GLY A 231 -20.54 17.97 20.19
CA GLY A 231 -21.83 18.35 19.60
C GLY A 231 -21.77 19.47 18.55
N VAL A 232 -20.58 19.96 18.20
CA VAL A 232 -20.39 21.00 17.18
C VAL A 232 -19.89 20.38 15.88
N GLU A 233 -20.64 20.55 14.79
CA GLU A 233 -20.21 20.17 13.45
C GLU A 233 -19.29 21.25 12.84
N ILE A 234 -18.14 20.82 12.32
CA ILE A 234 -17.14 21.67 11.67
C ILE A 234 -16.74 21.02 10.33
N PRO A 235 -16.77 21.77 9.20
CA PRO A 235 -16.32 21.23 7.93
C PRO A 235 -14.78 21.08 7.93
N LEU A 236 -14.27 19.97 7.38
CA LEU A 236 -12.84 19.65 7.35
C LEU A 236 -11.98 20.79 6.74
N ARG A 237 -12.52 21.53 5.77
CA ARG A 237 -11.83 22.67 5.14
C ARG A 237 -11.45 23.79 6.11
N GLN A 238 -12.16 23.93 7.22
CA GLN A 238 -11.86 24.93 8.28
C GLN A 238 -10.84 24.40 9.32
N MET A 239 -10.47 23.12 9.26
CA MET A 239 -9.51 22.53 10.18
C MET A 239 -8.07 22.90 9.82
N SER A 240 -7.13 22.59 10.72
CA SER A 240 -5.71 22.77 10.44
C SER A 240 -5.22 21.84 9.33
N GLU A 241 -4.10 22.21 8.70
CA GLU A 241 -3.49 21.43 7.61
C GLU A 241 -3.16 19.98 8.01
N GLY A 242 -2.85 19.75 9.29
CA GLY A 242 -2.60 18.40 9.83
C GLY A 242 -3.81 17.48 9.70
N TYR A 243 -5.01 17.95 10.05
CA TYR A 243 -6.25 17.18 9.94
C TYR A 243 -6.57 16.85 8.48
N ARG A 244 -6.41 17.85 7.59
CA ARG A 244 -6.60 17.66 6.15
C ARG A 244 -5.62 16.64 5.58
N THR A 245 -4.36 16.72 5.97
CA THR A 245 -3.29 15.80 5.52
C THR A 245 -3.53 14.36 5.98
N VAL A 246 -3.90 14.16 7.25
CA VAL A 246 -4.19 12.82 7.78
C VAL A 246 -5.42 12.22 7.10
N THR A 247 -6.49 13.00 6.98
CA THR A 247 -7.72 12.57 6.30
C THR A 247 -7.43 12.15 4.88
N ALA A 248 -6.68 12.96 4.14
CA ALA A 248 -6.34 12.68 2.75
C ALA A 248 -5.49 11.42 2.59
N LEU A 249 -4.52 11.21 3.48
CA LEU A 249 -3.69 10.02 3.49
C LEU A 249 -4.56 8.77 3.67
N VAL A 250 -5.46 8.78 4.66
CA VAL A 250 -6.34 7.65 4.95
C VAL A 250 -7.31 7.41 3.78
N VAL A 251 -7.91 8.45 3.23
CA VAL A 251 -8.82 8.33 2.08
C VAL A 251 -8.10 7.80 0.86
N ASP A 252 -6.88 8.26 0.57
CA ASP A 252 -6.10 7.73 -0.54
C ASP A 252 -5.75 6.25 -0.32
N MET A 253 -5.34 5.83 0.88
CA MET A 253 -5.11 4.42 1.19
C MET A 253 -6.37 3.57 0.90
N ILE A 254 -7.54 4.02 1.36
CA ILE A 254 -8.81 3.32 1.15
C ILE A 254 -9.17 3.25 -0.34
N ARG A 255 -9.01 4.36 -1.06
CA ARG A 255 -9.24 4.43 -2.52
C ARG A 255 -8.32 3.46 -3.26
N GLN A 256 -7.03 3.44 -2.94
CA GLN A 256 -6.05 2.56 -3.57
C GLN A 256 -6.32 1.08 -3.24
N MET A 257 -6.76 0.77 -2.01
CA MET A 257 -7.24 -0.57 -1.64
C MET A 257 -8.49 -0.96 -2.46
N HIS A 258 -9.42 -0.03 -2.64
CA HIS A 258 -10.61 -0.26 -3.46
C HIS A 258 -10.26 -0.48 -4.93
N VAL A 259 -9.33 0.29 -5.51
CA VAL A 259 -8.84 0.08 -6.87
C VAL A 259 -8.16 -1.28 -7.02
N ALA A 260 -7.35 -1.70 -6.04
CA ALA A 260 -6.67 -2.99 -6.07
C ALA A 260 -7.62 -4.18 -5.95
N TYR A 261 -8.54 -4.14 -4.98
CA TYR A 261 -9.36 -5.31 -4.63
C TYR A 261 -10.77 -5.25 -5.21
N GLY A 262 -11.36 -4.07 -5.38
CA GLY A 262 -12.75 -3.87 -5.79
C GLY A 262 -13.71 -3.83 -4.59
N GLY A 263 -13.81 -4.89 -3.80
CA GLY A 263 -14.68 -4.89 -2.62
C GLY A 263 -13.91 -4.68 -1.32
N LEU A 264 -14.40 -3.77 -0.47
CA LEU A 264 -13.92 -3.56 0.91
C LEU A 264 -15.07 -3.76 1.90
N ARG A 265 -14.79 -4.47 2.99
CA ARG A 265 -15.72 -4.66 4.12
C ARG A 265 -14.98 -4.54 5.43
N ILE A 266 -15.61 -4.01 6.46
CA ILE A 266 -15.06 -3.95 7.80
C ILE A 266 -15.75 -5.01 8.67
N THR A 267 -14.98 -5.68 9.52
CA THR A 267 -15.49 -6.60 10.54
C THR A 267 -14.90 -6.23 11.90
N PRO A 268 -15.65 -6.40 13.00
CA PRO A 268 -15.10 -6.22 14.35
C PRO A 268 -13.90 -7.15 14.57
N SER A 269 -12.83 -6.66 15.17
CA SER A 269 -11.66 -7.51 15.48
C SER A 269 -11.73 -8.13 16.88
N VAL A 270 -10.87 -9.13 17.11
CA VAL A 270 -10.61 -9.82 18.39
C VAL A 270 -10.20 -8.80 19.49
N PRO A 271 -10.43 -9.04 20.80
CA PRO A 271 -10.21 -8.06 21.86
C PRO A 271 -8.81 -7.41 21.83
N GLY A 272 -8.76 -6.08 21.91
CA GLY A 272 -7.52 -5.27 21.84
C GLY A 272 -7.31 -4.52 20.53
N ARG A 273 -8.16 -4.75 19.51
CA ARG A 273 -8.23 -3.97 18.27
C ARG A 273 -9.69 -3.64 17.97
N ARG A 274 -9.96 -2.59 17.20
CA ARG A 274 -11.33 -2.17 16.87
C ARG A 274 -11.86 -2.76 15.55
N TRP A 275 -11.06 -2.83 14.47
CA TRP A 275 -11.55 -3.29 13.17
C TRP A 275 -10.54 -4.14 12.38
N ASN A 276 -11.07 -5.09 11.59
CA ASN A 276 -10.38 -5.82 10.53
C ASN A 276 -11.00 -5.43 9.17
N ILE A 277 -10.16 -5.09 8.18
CA ILE A 277 -10.61 -4.84 6.81
C ILE A 277 -10.52 -6.14 6.02
N LEU A 278 -11.67 -6.68 5.61
CA LEU A 278 -11.77 -7.76 4.64
C LEU A 278 -11.80 -7.17 3.24
N VAL A 279 -10.88 -7.64 2.40
CA VAL A 279 -10.80 -7.25 0.99
C VAL A 279 -11.31 -8.42 0.14
N SER A 280 -12.14 -8.14 -0.86
CA SER A 280 -12.66 -9.17 -1.76
C SER A 280 -12.34 -8.79 -3.20
N SER A 281 -11.64 -9.68 -3.90
CA SER A 281 -11.46 -9.54 -5.35
C SER A 281 -12.58 -10.23 -6.11
N LEU A 282 -13.15 -9.57 -7.12
CA LEU A 282 -14.19 -10.11 -8.02
C LEU A 282 -13.80 -11.43 -8.72
N TRP A 283 -12.54 -11.87 -8.61
CA TRP A 283 -12.02 -13.09 -9.24
C TRP A 283 -11.76 -14.24 -8.27
N THR A 284 -11.68 -13.98 -6.96
CA THR A 284 -11.70 -15.03 -5.94
C THR A 284 -13.14 -15.44 -5.68
N ARG A 285 -13.68 -16.33 -6.52
CA ARG A 285 -14.82 -17.16 -6.11
C ARG A 285 -14.45 -17.83 -4.79
N SER A 286 -15.20 -17.50 -3.74
CA SER A 286 -15.19 -18.20 -2.46
C SER A 286 -15.25 -19.71 -2.69
N ARG A 287 -14.13 -20.41 -2.47
CA ARG A 287 -14.21 -21.78 -1.97
C ARG A 287 -14.35 -21.67 -0.47
N THR A 288 -15.58 -21.54 -0.01
CA THR A 288 -15.96 -21.88 1.36
C THR A 288 -15.67 -23.37 1.51
N ILE A 289 -14.48 -23.72 2.00
CA ILE A 289 -14.23 -25.08 2.48
C ILE A 289 -14.93 -25.16 3.84
N SER A 290 -16.19 -25.57 3.80
CA SER A 290 -16.92 -26.06 4.96
C SER A 290 -16.33 -27.43 5.31
N THR A 291 -15.36 -27.47 6.23
CA THR A 291 -15.04 -28.69 6.96
C THR A 291 -16.12 -28.90 8.01
N SER A 292 -17.23 -29.52 7.59
CA SER A 292 -18.14 -30.16 8.54
C SER A 292 -17.41 -31.37 9.14
N LEU A 293 -16.82 -31.19 10.34
CA LEU A 293 -16.51 -32.33 11.18
C LEU A 293 -17.84 -32.94 11.64
N GLY A 294 -18.32 -33.91 10.88
CA GLY A 294 -19.40 -34.79 11.29
C GLY A 294 -18.98 -35.56 12.54
N ARG A 295 -19.54 -35.17 13.69
CA ARG A 295 -19.68 -36.04 14.86
C ARG A 295 -20.43 -37.30 14.40
N ARG A 296 -19.73 -38.42 14.24
CA ARG A 296 -20.37 -39.74 14.28
C ARG A 296 -20.87 -39.94 15.71
N GLY A 297 -22.18 -39.77 15.90
CA GLY A 297 -22.88 -40.30 17.05
C GLY A 297 -22.89 -41.82 16.94
N SER A 298 -22.25 -42.49 17.89
CA SER A 298 -22.52 -43.88 18.24
C SER A 298 -23.86 -43.94 18.96
N GLY A 299 -24.82 -44.68 18.39
CA GLY A 299 -26.16 -44.89 18.94
C GLY A 299 -26.82 -46.11 18.29
N SER A 300 -26.54 -47.27 18.87
CA SER A 300 -27.30 -48.54 18.93
C SER A 300 -28.40 -48.85 17.91
N GLY A 301 -28.22 -50.00 17.24
CA GLY A 301 -29.25 -50.91 16.73
C GLY A 301 -28.66 -52.31 16.68
#